data_AF-A0A529Y3L1-F1
#
_entry.id   AF-A0A529Y3L1-F1
#
_cell.length_a   1.000
_cell.length_b   1.000
_cell.length_c   1.000
_cell.angle_alpha   90.00
_cell.angle_beta   90.00
_cell.angle_gamma   90.00
#
_symmetry.space_group_name_H-M   'P 1'
#
loop_
_entity.id
_entity.type
_entity.pdbx_description
1 polymer ?
#
loop_
_entity_poly.entity_id
_entity_poly.type
_entity_poly.pdbx_seq_one_letter_code
_entity_poly.pdbx_strand_id
1 'polypeptide(L)' 'MLDPVQLAIMSNRVEAIVREMTNTVLLSARSSMIGMARDFSCAIVTGNNELLSAAEALPIHIYGVNLQA' A
#
# COMPACT_ATOMS: atom_id res chain seq x y z
N MET A 1 21.39 4.99 13.22
CA MET A 1 20.53 5.94 12.49
C MET A 1 20.71 5.66 11.01
N LEU A 2 19.64 5.66 10.22
CA LEU A 2 19.77 5.54 8.76
C LEU A 2 20.33 6.85 8.21
N ASP A 3 21.34 6.77 7.34
CA ASP A 3 21.74 7.94 6.55
C ASP A 3 20.68 8.25 5.46
N PRO A 4 20.71 9.44 4.85
CA PRO A 4 19.71 9.82 3.84
C PRO A 4 19.62 8.86 2.65
N VAL A 5 20.73 8.24 2.25
CA VAL A 5 20.76 7.28 1.14
C VAL A 5 20.08 5.97 1.56
N GLN A 6 20.40 5.47 2.75
CA GLN A 6 19.76 4.30 3.33
C GLN A 6 18.25 4.51 3.51
N LEU A 7 17.84 5.68 4.00
CA LEU A 7 16.43 6.03 4.15
C LEU A 7 15.71 6.04 2.79
N ALA A 8 16.31 6.65 1.77
CA ALA A 8 15.75 6.66 0.42
C ALA A 8 15.62 5.24 -0.18
N ILE A 9 16.63 4.38 0.02
CA ILE A 9 16.59 2.99 -0.41
C ILE A 9 15.44 2.26 0.30
N MET A 10 15.33 2.41 1.63
CA MET A 10 14.26 1.76 2.40
C MET A 10 12.87 2.24 1.96
N SER A 11 12.68 3.55 1.78
CA SER A 11 11.43 4.12 1.29
C SER A 11 11.02 3.52 -0.06
N ASN A 12 11.94 3.47 -1.02
CA ASN A 12 11.67 2.88 -2.34
C ASN A 12 11.34 1.39 -2.26
N ARG A 13 12.03 0.63 -1.41
CA ARG A 13 11.76 -0.81 -1.25
C ARG A 13 10.41 -1.08 -0.62
N VAL A 14 10.00 -0.30 0.38
CA VAL A 14 8.68 -0.44 1.00
C VAL A 14 7.59 -0.05 0.01
N GLU A 15 7.76 1.05 -0.74
CA GLU A 15 6.81 1.45 -1.79
C GLU A 15 6.69 0.38 -2.90
N ALA A 16 7.82 -0.21 -3.32
CA ALA A 16 7.82 -1.28 -4.31
C ALA A 16 7.02 -2.51 -3.87
N ILE A 17 7.08 -2.89 -2.58
CA ILE A 17 6.25 -3.97 -2.03
C ILE A 17 4.77 -3.66 -2.23
N VAL A 18 4.33 -2.44 -1.89
CA VAL A 18 2.93 -2.04 -2.02
C VAL A 18 2.49 -2.04 -3.49
N ARG A 19 3.34 -1.59 -4.42
CA ARG A 19 3.07 -1.63 -5.86
C ARG A 19 2.90 -3.08 -6.36
N GLU A 20 3.77 -3.99 -5.95
CA GLU A 20 3.66 -5.40 -6.32
C GLU A 20 2.43 -6.09 -5.72
N MET A 21 2.04 -5.74 -4.48
CA MET A 21 0.76 -6.16 -3.90
C MET A 21 -0.41 -5.70 -4.77
N THR A 22 -0.46 -4.42 -5.14
CA THR A 22 -1.51 -3.85 -5.99
C THR A 22 -1.59 -4.58 -7.34
N ASN A 23 -0.44 -4.80 -7.99
CA ASN A 23 -0.37 -5.52 -9.27
C ASN A 23 -0.85 -6.96 -9.13
N THR A 24 -0.41 -7.66 -8.08
CA THR A 24 -0.79 -9.05 -7.82
C THR A 24 -2.29 -9.19 -7.60
N VAL A 25 -2.90 -8.29 -6.81
CA VAL A 25 -4.36 -8.26 -6.59
C VAL A 25 -5.08 -7.98 -7.90
N LEU A 26 -4.65 -6.97 -8.66
CA LEU A 26 -5.29 -6.61 -9.92
C LEU A 26 -5.25 -7.74 -10.95
N LEU A 27 -4.10 -8.39 -11.13
CA LEU A 27 -3.89 -9.46 -12.11
C LEU A 27 -4.60 -10.75 -11.73
N SER A 28 -4.85 -10.98 -10.44
CA SER A 28 -5.57 -12.16 -9.95
C SER A 28 -7.07 -11.92 -9.68
N ALA A 29 -7.54 -10.68 -9.84
CA ALA A 29 -8.90 -10.30 -9.51
C ALA A 29 -9.94 -11.00 -10.39
N ARG A 30 -10.87 -11.72 -9.76
CA ARG A 30 -12.10 -12.23 -10.40
C ARG A 30 -13.31 -11.34 -10.16
N SER A 31 -13.22 -10.40 -9.22
CA SER A 31 -14.28 -9.43 -8.91
C SER A 31 -14.21 -8.26 -9.90
N SER A 32 -15.36 -7.87 -10.46
CA SER A 32 -15.45 -6.68 -11.31
C SER A 32 -15.18 -5.39 -10.52
N MET A 33 -15.50 -5.35 -9.23
CA MET A 33 -15.19 -4.20 -8.37
C MET A 33 -13.68 -3.99 -8.23
N ILE A 34 -12.91 -5.07 -8.18
CA ILE A 34 -11.44 -5.00 -8.03
C ILE A 34 -10.75 -4.89 -9.40
N GLY A 35 -11.02 -5.81 -10.32
CA GLY A 35 -10.31 -5.91 -11.60
C GLY A 35 -10.66 -4.81 -12.60
N MET A 36 -11.92 -4.36 -12.60
CA MET A 36 -12.40 -3.33 -13.54
C MET A 36 -12.57 -1.98 -12.85
N ALA A 37 -13.33 -1.92 -11.75
CA ALA A 37 -13.61 -0.65 -11.07
C ALA A 37 -12.44 -0.16 -10.20
N ARG A 38 -11.47 -1.03 -9.90
CA ARG A 38 -10.30 -0.73 -9.05
C ARG A 38 -10.67 -0.18 -7.68
N ASP A 39 -11.78 -0.67 -7.14
CA ASP A 39 -12.28 -0.34 -5.81
C ASP A 39 -11.54 -1.15 -4.73
N PHE A 40 -10.24 -0.93 -4.65
CA PHE A 40 -9.37 -1.50 -3.63
C PHE A 40 -8.11 -0.63 -3.49
N SER A 41 -7.35 -0.82 -2.41
CA SER A 41 -6.01 -0.25 -2.27
C SER A 41 -5.17 -1.15 -1.38
N CYS A 42 -3.85 -1.11 -1.57
CA CYS A 42 -2.89 -1.82 -0.73
C CYS A 42 -2.09 -0.79 0.08
N ALA A 43 -1.80 -1.13 1.34
CA ALA A 43 -0.99 -0.32 2.21
C ALA A 43 -0.26 -1.18 3.24
N ILE A 44 0.84 -0.66 3.78
CA ILE A 44 1.55 -1.21 4.95
C ILE A 44 1.37 -0.24 6.11
N VAL A 45 1.07 -0.80 7.29
CA VAL A 45 0.96 -0.07 8.55
C VAL A 45 2.03 -0.56 9.54
N THR A 46 2.48 0.33 10.42
CA THR A 46 3.41 -0.03 11.50
C THR A 46 2.69 -0.85 12.58
N GLY A 47 3.46 -1.47 13.49
CA GLY A 47 2.90 -2.14 14.67
C GLY A 47 2.18 -1.20 15.65
N ASN A 48 2.33 0.13 15.47
CA ASN A 48 1.65 1.16 16.26
C ASN A 48 0.42 1.73 15.54
N ASN A 49 -0.07 1.08 14.49
CA ASN A 49 -1.21 1.56 13.71
C ASN A 49 -0.95 2.94 13.06
N GLU A 50 0.22 3.13 12.46
CA GLU A 50 0.52 4.30 11.64
C GLU A 50 0.67 3.87 10.18
N LEU A 51 0.17 4.67 9.24
CA LEU A 51 0.39 4.42 7.83
C LEU A 51 1.88 4.55 7.51
N LEU A 52 2.49 3.47 7.01
CA LEU A 52 3.90 3.46 6.60
C LEU A 52 4.06 3.69 5.10
N SER A 53 3.23 3.04 4.28
CA SER A 53 3.26 3.21 2.83
C SER A 53 1.93 2.86 2.20
N ALA A 54 1.48 3.72 1.31
CA ALA A 54 0.41 3.49 0.36
C ALA A 54 0.92 4.01 -0.98
N ALA A 55 1.06 3.13 -1.97
CA ALA A 55 1.46 3.51 -3.32
C ALA A 55 0.29 4.21 -4.03
N GLU A 56 0.02 3.92 -5.30
CA GLU A 56 -1.23 4.36 -5.93
C GLU A 56 -2.44 3.75 -5.20
N ALA A 57 -3.17 4.60 -4.48
CA ALA A 57 -4.29 4.21 -3.63
C ALA A 57 -5.38 5.29 -3.62
N LEU A 58 -6.63 4.86 -3.38
CA LEU A 58 -7.77 5.75 -3.28
C LEU A 58 -7.80 6.41 -1.89
N PRO A 59 -7.95 7.74 -1.79
CA PRO A 59 -7.92 8.44 -0.50
C PRO A 59 -8.90 7.87 0.54
N ILE A 60 -10.08 7.43 0.10
CA ILE A 60 -11.10 6.84 0.98
C ILE A 60 -10.69 5.49 1.59
N HIS A 61 -9.80 4.73 0.94
CA HIS A 61 -9.26 3.49 1.48
C HIS A 61 -8.09 3.71 2.43
N ILE A 62 -7.32 4.77 2.18
CA ILE A 62 -6.16 5.11 3.02
C ILE A 62 -6.58 5.82 4.31
N TYR A 63 -7.66 6.61 4.25
CA TYR A 63 -8.21 7.26 5.43
C TYR A 63 -8.78 6.21 6.40
N GLY A 64 -8.05 5.95 7.48
CA GLY A 64 -8.42 4.94 8.47
C GLY A 64 -7.91 3.52 8.19
N VAL A 65 -7.05 3.31 7.19
CA VAL A 65 -6.44 1.97 6.92
C VAL A 65 -5.68 1.41 8.12
N ASN A 66 -5.21 2.30 8.98
CA ASN A 66 -4.50 1.99 10.21
C ASN A 66 -5.43 1.71 11.40
N LEU A 67 -6.73 1.97 11.28
CA LEU A 67 -7.73 1.71 12.30
C LEU A 67 -8.34 0.32 12.04
N GLN A 68 -7.62 -0.73 12.43
CA GLN A 68 -8.17 -2.09 12.42
C GLN A 68 -8.76 -2.39 13.81
N ALA A 69 -10.06 -2.71 13.84
CA ALA A 69 -10.83 -3.01 15.05
C ALA A 69 -10.46 -4.38 15.64
#